data_AF-A0A081C4X4-F1
#
_entry.id   AF-A0A081C4X4-F1
#
_cell.length_a   1.000
_cell.length_b   1.000
_cell.length_c   1.000
_cell.angle_alpha   90.00
_cell.angle_beta   90.00
_cell.angle_gamma   90.00
#
_symmetry.space_group_name_H-M   'P 1'
#
loop_
_entity.id
_entity.type
_entity.pdbx_description
1 polymer ?
#
loop_
_entity_poly.entity_id
_entity_poly.type
_entity_poly.pdbx_seq_one_letter_code
_entity_poly.pdbx_strand_id
1 'polypeptide(L)'
;MKTPIDTMFNNVEEFFASPANTEEKAWGVIHDFYHLVLTYMEAHQISKADLSKRLGKSRSAVTQMFNKTPNITLKKMIEVADAIGMDIHITSPQVPREQARPKRVPTLPIAPQDDLSQPHTKRSVVA
;
A
#
# COMPACT_ATOMS: atom_id res chain seq x y z
N MET A 1 5.30 -50.85 14.13
CA MET A 1 6.28 -49.84 14.58
C MET A 1 6.58 -48.98 13.37
N LYS A 2 6.17 -47.70 13.34
CA LYS A 2 6.37 -46.85 12.15
C LYS A 2 7.85 -46.58 11.98
N THR A 3 8.38 -46.66 10.76
CA THR A 3 9.80 -46.38 10.53
C THR A 3 10.05 -44.86 10.69
N PRO A 4 11.28 -44.44 10.99
CA PRO A 4 11.63 -43.02 11.04
C PRO A 4 11.31 -42.29 9.73
N ILE A 5 11.41 -43.01 8.60
CA ILE A 5 11.11 -42.51 7.26
C ILE A 5 9.60 -42.30 7.07
N ASP A 6 8.77 -43.28 7.45
CA ASP A 6 7.30 -43.12 7.37
C ASP A 6 6.82 -41.94 8.23
N THR A 7 7.47 -41.73 9.38
CA THR A 7 7.15 -40.62 10.27
C THR A 7 7.52 -39.28 9.62
N MET A 8 8.66 -39.21 8.92
CA MET A 8 9.09 -38.02 8.19
C MET A 8 8.13 -37.67 7.04
N PHE A 9 7.68 -38.64 6.26
CA PHE A 9 6.72 -38.41 5.17
C PHE A 9 5.35 -37.94 5.67
N ASN A 10 4.83 -38.55 6.73
CA ASN A 10 3.56 -38.10 7.33
C ASN A 10 3.64 -36.65 7.83
N ASN A 11 4.78 -36.25 8.42
CA ASN A 11 4.99 -34.87 8.88
C ASN A 11 5.03 -33.87 7.71
N VAL A 12 5.54 -34.29 6.55
CA VAL A 12 5.58 -33.46 5.34
C VAL A 12 4.19 -33.31 4.73
N GLU A 13 3.41 -34.39 4.64
CA GLU A 13 2.01 -34.32 4.18
C GLU A 13 1.15 -33.44 5.09
N GLU A 14 1.30 -33.59 6.42
CA GLU A 14 0.60 -32.76 7.39
C GLU A 14 0.98 -31.27 7.28
N PHE A 15 2.27 -30.99 7.05
CA PHE A 15 2.77 -29.64 6.81
C PHE A 15 2.10 -29.00 5.57
N PHE A 16 2.09 -29.69 4.43
CA PHE A 16 1.49 -29.16 3.20
C PHE A 16 -0.05 -29.13 3.21
N ALA A 17 -0.70 -29.95 4.04
CA ALA A 17 -2.16 -29.95 4.22
C ALA A 17 -2.63 -28.83 5.16
N SER A 18 -1.73 -28.21 5.92
CA SER A 18 -2.09 -27.16 6.87
C SER A 18 -2.46 -25.85 6.16
N PRO A 19 -3.53 -25.15 6.60
CA PRO A 19 -3.89 -23.86 6.02
C PRO A 19 -2.85 -22.80 6.38
N ALA A 20 -2.54 -21.92 5.43
CA ALA A 20 -1.54 -20.88 5.63
C ALA A 20 -1.84 -20.02 6.86
N ASN A 21 -0.82 -19.81 7.68
CA ASN A 21 -0.90 -18.97 8.87
C ASN A 21 -0.89 -17.47 8.50
N THR A 22 -1.04 -16.59 9.51
CA THR A 22 -1.11 -15.14 9.28
C THR A 22 0.16 -14.58 8.65
N GLU A 23 1.34 -15.06 9.04
CA GLU A 23 2.62 -14.59 8.53
C GLU A 23 2.83 -15.03 7.08
N GLU A 24 2.49 -16.28 6.75
CA GLU A 24 2.53 -16.80 5.39
C GLU A 24 1.57 -16.05 4.45
N LYS A 25 0.35 -15.74 4.92
CA LYS A 25 -0.60 -14.92 4.16
C LYS A 25 -0.09 -13.51 3.94
N ALA A 26 0.47 -12.87 4.97
CA ALA A 26 1.07 -11.54 4.84
C ALA A 26 2.23 -11.55 3.84
N TRP A 27 3.09 -12.58 3.90
CA TRP A 27 4.18 -12.77 2.97
C TRP A 27 3.69 -12.91 1.53
N GLY A 28 2.62 -13.70 1.30
CA GLY A 28 1.98 -13.84 -0.01
C GLY A 28 1.51 -12.49 -0.58
N VAL A 29 0.78 -11.69 0.20
CA VAL A 29 0.30 -10.37 -0.23
C VAL A 29 1.45 -9.41 -0.56
N ILE A 30 2.50 -9.40 0.25
CA ILE A 30 3.67 -8.54 0.05
C ILE A 30 4.44 -8.96 -1.20
N HIS A 31 4.61 -10.27 -1.40
CA HIS A 31 5.27 -10.84 -2.57
C HIS A 31 4.50 -10.50 -3.85
N ASP A 32 3.18 -10.70 -3.87
CA ASP A 32 2.32 -10.35 -5.00
C ASP A 32 2.42 -8.86 -5.35
N PHE A 33 2.41 -7.99 -4.33
CA PHE A 33 2.63 -6.56 -4.53
C PHE A 33 3.98 -6.25 -5.18
N TYR A 34 5.08 -6.86 -4.72
CA TYR A 34 6.39 -6.62 -5.34
C TYR A 34 6.45 -7.10 -6.78
N HIS A 35 5.83 -8.23 -7.12
CA HIS A 35 5.72 -8.68 -8.50
C HIS A 35 4.93 -7.70 -9.35
N LEU A 36 3.77 -7.24 -8.89
CA LEU A 36 2.98 -6.22 -9.60
C LEU A 36 3.80 -4.95 -9.87
N VAL A 37 4.50 -4.44 -8.85
CA VAL A 37 5.37 -3.27 -9.00
C VAL A 37 6.48 -3.51 -10.03
N LEU A 38 7.20 -4.63 -9.93
CA LEU A 38 8.32 -4.92 -10.83
C LEU A 38 7.85 -5.12 -12.26
N THR A 39 6.75 -5.85 -12.48
CA THR A 39 6.14 -6.03 -13.80
C THR A 39 5.66 -4.71 -14.39
N TYR A 40 5.02 -3.85 -13.60
CA TYR A 40 4.59 -2.53 -14.06
C TYR A 40 5.79 -1.65 -14.44
N MET A 41 6.82 -1.63 -13.59
CA MET A 41 8.06 -0.90 -13.86
C MET A 41 8.72 -1.35 -15.16
N GLU A 42 8.81 -2.66 -15.39
CA GLU A 42 9.35 -3.23 -16.62
C GLU A 42 8.53 -2.81 -17.85
N ALA A 43 7.20 -2.97 -17.77
CA ALA A 43 6.28 -2.59 -18.85
C ALA A 43 6.32 -1.10 -19.21
N HIS A 44 6.73 -0.24 -18.27
CA HIS A 44 6.80 1.21 -18.45
C HIS A 44 8.23 1.76 -18.47
N GLN A 45 9.22 0.88 -18.60
CA GLN A 45 10.65 1.21 -18.68
C GLN A 45 11.15 2.06 -17.49
N ILE A 46 10.58 1.86 -16.32
CA ILE A 46 10.97 2.55 -15.08
C ILE A 46 12.09 1.75 -14.43
N SER A 47 13.30 2.33 -14.34
CA SER A 47 14.41 1.65 -13.67
C SER A 47 14.31 1.77 -12.14
N LYS A 48 15.01 0.90 -11.41
CA LYS A 48 15.20 1.08 -9.94
C LYS A 48 15.88 2.42 -9.60
N ALA A 49 16.70 2.96 -10.51
CA ALA A 49 17.29 4.28 -10.32
C ALA A 49 16.23 5.39 -10.40
N ASP A 50 15.26 5.27 -11.30
CA ASP A 50 14.15 6.22 -11.40
C ASP A 50 13.26 6.15 -10.17
N LEU A 51 12.90 4.93 -9.75
CA LEU A 51 12.15 4.73 -8.51
C LEU A 51 12.86 5.36 -7.29
N SER A 52 14.19 5.20 -7.20
CA SER A 52 14.98 5.80 -6.11
C SER A 52 14.89 7.33 -6.08
N LYS A 53 14.93 7.97 -7.26
CA LYS A 53 14.79 9.43 -7.39
C LYS A 53 13.39 9.88 -7.00
N ARG A 54 12.35 9.19 -7.47
CA ARG A 54 10.94 9.52 -7.20
C ARG A 54 10.57 9.36 -5.73
N LEU A 55 11.14 8.36 -5.05
CA LEU A 55 10.95 8.14 -3.62
C LEU A 55 11.86 9.00 -2.73
N GLY A 56 12.84 9.72 -3.28
CA GLY A 56 13.86 10.43 -2.51
C GLY A 56 14.73 9.51 -1.66
N LYS A 57 15.01 8.29 -2.14
CA LYS A 57 15.79 7.26 -1.41
C LYS A 57 17.06 6.85 -2.17
N SER A 58 18.01 6.27 -1.45
CA SER A 58 19.20 5.69 -2.08
C SER A 58 18.84 4.45 -2.91
N ARG A 59 19.60 4.18 -3.98
CA ARG A 59 19.45 2.95 -4.78
C ARG A 59 19.58 1.68 -3.93
N SER A 60 20.49 1.69 -2.95
CA SER A 60 20.67 0.56 -2.03
C SER A 60 19.41 0.31 -1.19
N ALA A 61 18.78 1.37 -0.66
CA ALA A 61 17.53 1.24 0.08
C ALA A 61 16.38 0.68 -0.78
N VAL A 62 16.30 1.09 -2.04
CA VAL A 62 15.30 0.54 -2.99
C VAL A 62 15.59 -0.94 -3.29
N THR A 63 16.85 -1.32 -3.52
CA THR A 63 17.22 -2.73 -3.73
C THR A 63 16.92 -3.59 -2.51
N GLN A 64 17.23 -3.10 -1.31
CA GLN A 64 16.96 -3.82 -0.06
C GLN A 64 15.46 -4.03 0.18
N MET A 65 14.63 -3.05 -0.17
CA MET A 65 13.18 -3.13 -0.06
C MET A 65 12.61 -4.36 -0.79
N PHE A 66 13.07 -4.62 -2.03
CA PHE A 66 12.61 -5.78 -2.82
C PHE A 66 13.25 -7.11 -2.41
N ASN A 67 14.40 -7.09 -1.72
CA ASN A 67 15.19 -8.30 -1.48
C ASN A 67 15.10 -8.86 -0.06
N LYS A 68 14.82 -8.04 0.96
CA LYS A 68 15.10 -8.42 2.36
C LYS A 68 13.97 -8.21 3.36
N THR A 69 12.89 -7.53 3.01
CA THR A 69 11.93 -7.06 4.02
C THR A 69 10.52 -7.63 3.82
N PRO A 70 10.14 -8.65 4.61
CA PRO A 70 8.75 -9.12 4.69
C PRO A 70 7.87 -8.22 5.56
N ASN A 71 8.40 -7.13 6.12
CA ASN A 71 7.67 -6.24 7.02
C ASN A 71 7.56 -4.84 6.42
N ILE A 72 6.78 -4.73 5.34
CA ILE A 72 6.42 -3.46 4.69
C ILE A 72 5.03 -3.03 5.18
N THR A 73 4.87 -1.75 5.50
CA THR A 73 3.55 -1.23 5.88
C THR A 73 2.70 -0.98 4.64
N LEU A 74 1.37 -1.05 4.78
CA LEU A 74 0.46 -0.73 3.68
C LEU A 74 0.69 0.68 3.13
N LYS A 75 0.90 1.67 4.00
CA LYS A 75 1.27 3.03 3.60
C LYS A 75 2.50 3.02 2.68
N LYS A 76 3.50 2.21 3.00
CA LYS A 76 4.72 2.15 2.21
C LYS A 76 4.50 1.52 0.84
N MET A 77 3.62 0.51 0.75
CA MET A 77 3.20 -0.07 -0.53
C MET A 77 2.55 0.99 -1.42
N ILE A 78 1.64 1.79 -0.86
CA ILE A 78 0.99 2.90 -1.58
C ILE A 78 2.00 3.96 -2.01
N GLU A 79 2.93 4.38 -1.15
CA GLU A 79 3.97 5.35 -1.52
C GLU A 79 4.82 4.88 -2.71
N VAL A 80 5.15 3.59 -2.78
CA VAL A 80 5.90 3.01 -3.90
C VAL A 80 5.06 3.01 -5.17
N ALA A 81 3.79 2.65 -5.06
CA ALA A 81 2.85 2.61 -6.18
C ALA A 81 2.59 4.01 -6.76
N ASP A 82 2.33 4.99 -5.89
CA ASP A 82 2.11 6.39 -6.25
C ASP A 82 3.35 6.98 -6.94
N ALA A 83 4.55 6.69 -6.44
CA ALA A 83 5.80 7.12 -7.07
C ALA A 83 5.97 6.62 -8.52
N ILE A 84 5.43 5.45 -8.86
CA ILE A 84 5.47 4.92 -10.24
C ILE A 84 4.20 5.23 -11.04
N GLY A 85 3.19 5.86 -10.43
CA GLY A 85 1.89 6.14 -11.04
C GLY A 85 1.01 4.89 -11.19
N MET A 86 1.23 3.87 -10.37
CA MET A 86 0.42 2.65 -10.35
C MET A 86 -0.68 2.77 -9.30
N ASP A 87 -1.93 2.56 -9.72
CA ASP A 87 -3.08 2.54 -8.82
C ASP A 87 -3.29 1.14 -8.22
N ILE A 88 -3.53 1.06 -6.92
CA ILE A 88 -3.64 -0.21 -6.18
C ILE A 88 -4.90 -0.22 -5.33
N HIS A 89 -5.63 -1.34 -5.43
CA HIS A 89 -6.84 -1.60 -4.66
C HIS A 89 -6.72 -2.92 -3.93
N ILE A 90 -7.13 -2.95 -2.66
CA ILE A 90 -7.28 -4.21 -1.92
C ILE A 90 -8.68 -4.75 -2.17
N THR A 91 -8.75 -6.01 -2.58
CA THR A 91 -10.04 -6.69 -2.78
C THR A 91 -10.03 -8.06 -2.13
N SER A 92 -11.18 -8.47 -1.61
CA SER A 92 -11.40 -9.82 -1.10
C SER A 92 -12.37 -10.56 -2.03
N PRO A 93 -12.07 -11.80 -2.44
CA PRO A 93 -13.01 -12.63 -3.21
C PRO A 93 -14.35 -12.85 -2.49
N GLN A 94 -14.37 -12.72 -1.16
CA GLN A 94 -15.55 -12.92 -0.32
C GLN A 94 -16.42 -11.67 -0.20
N VAL A 95 -15.93 -10.50 -0.65
CA VAL A 95 -16.66 -9.22 -0.56
C VAL A 95 -16.96 -8.73 -1.97
N PRO A 96 -18.23 -8.79 -2.43
CA PRO A 96 -18.61 -8.28 -3.74
C PRO A 96 -18.26 -6.80 -3.89
N ARG A 97 -17.59 -6.43 -5.00
CA ARG A 97 -17.12 -5.05 -5.25
C ARG A 97 -18.23 -3.99 -5.25
N GLU A 98 -19.47 -4.36 -5.55
CA GLU A 98 -20.61 -3.42 -5.53
C GLU A 98 -20.96 -2.91 -4.14
N GLN A 99 -20.72 -3.71 -3.09
CA GLN A 99 -21.01 -3.33 -1.70
C GLN A 99 -19.85 -2.58 -1.04
N ALA A 100 -18.67 -2.60 -1.65
CA ALA A 100 -17.44 -2.00 -1.13
C ALA A 100 -17.25 -0.52 -1.50
N ARG A 101 -18.11 0.07 -2.35
CA ARG A 101 -18.06 1.52 -2.56
C ARG A 101 -18.57 2.21 -1.29
N PRO A 102 -17.76 3.01 -0.58
CA PRO A 102 -18.31 3.84 0.48
C PRO A 102 -19.42 4.67 -0.16
N LYS A 103 -20.65 4.57 0.37
CA LYS A 103 -21.74 5.47 -0.01
C LYS A 103 -21.13 6.87 0.11
N ARG A 104 -20.95 7.56 -1.03
CA ARG A 104 -20.40 8.92 -1.03
C ARG A 104 -21.23 9.69 -0.02
N VAL A 105 -20.63 10.04 1.12
CA VAL A 105 -21.26 10.96 2.05
C VAL A 105 -21.48 12.21 1.20
N PRO A 106 -22.72 12.73 1.08
CA PRO A 106 -22.93 13.98 0.37
C PRO A 106 -21.99 15.00 0.99
N THR A 107 -21.01 15.46 0.23
CA THR A 107 -20.22 16.61 0.64
C THR A 107 -21.22 17.75 0.69
N LEU A 108 -21.67 18.11 1.89
CA LEU A 108 -22.41 19.36 2.09
C LEU A 108 -21.57 20.46 1.42
N PRO A 109 -22.17 21.32 0.60
CA PRO A 109 -21.44 22.41 -0.02
C PRO A 109 -20.74 23.16 1.10
N ILE A 110 -19.40 23.22 1.03
CA ILE A 110 -18.61 24.08 1.89
C ILE A 110 -19.10 25.48 1.53
N ALA A 111 -19.90 26.09 2.42
CA ALA A 111 -20.36 27.44 2.22
C ALA A 111 -19.12 28.33 1.97
N PRO A 112 -19.17 29.23 0.97
CA PRO A 112 -18.11 30.22 0.81
C PRO A 112 -17.91 30.90 2.16
N GLN A 113 -16.70 30.82 2.70
CA GLN A 113 -16.36 31.68 3.83
C GLN A 113 -16.29 33.09 3.26
N ASP A 114 -17.38 33.83 3.43
CA ASP A 114 -17.41 35.25 3.17
C ASP A 114 -16.30 35.89 4.01
N ASP A 115 -15.28 36.30 3.27
CA ASP A 115 -14.33 37.38 3.51
C ASP A 115 -14.71 38.27 4.71
N LEU A 116 -14.22 37.92 5.90
CA LEU A 116 -14.18 38.81 7.07
C LEU A 116 -13.03 39.83 6.92
N SER A 117 -12.99 40.51 5.78
CA SER A 117 -12.24 41.77 5.63
C SER A 117 -13.12 42.92 6.10
N GLN A 118 -13.17 43.16 7.42
CA GLN A 118 -13.65 44.45 7.91
C GLN A 118 -12.58 45.52 7.69
N PRO A 119 -12.89 46.64 7.00
CA PRO A 119 -11.93 47.73 6.84
C PRO A 119 -11.85 48.55 8.13
N HIS A 120 -10.64 48.65 8.71
CA HIS A 120 -10.31 49.65 9.73
C HIS A 120 -10.47 51.06 9.15
N THR A 121 -11.62 51.68 9.36
CA THR A 121 -11.84 53.11 9.05
C THR A 121 -11.49 53.96 10.27
N LYS A 122 -10.45 54.78 10.11
CA LYS A 122 -10.04 55.86 11.01
C LYS A 122 -11.15 56.92 11.15
N ARG A 123 -11.40 57.42 12.36
CA ARG A 123 -11.89 58.78 12.68
C ARG A 123 -11.43 59.10 14.10
N SER A 124 -10.39 59.91 14.30
CA SER A 124 -10.34 61.39 14.24
C SER A 124 -10.98 62.07 15.44
N VAL A 125 -10.10 62.75 16.17
CA VAL A 125 -10.24 63.74 17.25
C VAL A 125 -11.25 64.85 16.90
N VAL A 126 -12.15 65.19 17.84
CA VAL A 126 -12.79 66.50 18.14
C VAL A 126 -13.51 66.30 19.50
N ALA A 127 -13.51 67.12 20.56
CA ALA A 127 -12.90 68.40 20.96
C ALA A 127 -12.71 68.36 22.49
#